data_AF-A0A535TQ43-F1
#
_entry.id   AF-A0A535TQ43-F1
#
_cell.length_a   1.000
_cell.length_b   1.000
_cell.length_c   1.000
_cell.angle_alpha   90.00
_cell.angle_beta   90.00
_cell.angle_gamma   90.00
#
_symmetry.space_group_name_H-M   'P 1'
#
loop_
_entity.id
_entity.type
_entity.pdbx_description
1 polymer ?
#
loop_
_entity_poly.entity_id
_entity_poly.type
_entity_poly.pdbx_seq_one_letter_code
_entity_poly.pdbx_strand_id
1 'polypeptide(L)'
;MLKDEVQEPPAEKVVPPRTSVRRFDSAPALAVVATAAVAIAAYLWIFAGGHFLNPATYPVIRSDGAGYYAYLPAYLIQHDPTFHQFVAGDLHGFSLASVGLSLDPGTGNYLEKYPIGEAVMLLPFFLVGHFIAMAAGQPADGYSRIEEIAAGLGGVVYMILGLWVLIGPLRRYFSGPVTALTLLSIVFGANLFHYGTFDSMFSHTYSFFLVALLIALAHRFYERQGPISTAALIGLVMGINVLVRPANVVFGLLIVLLGITGRPQLRDRLRFLSHRVDRLLVIAGVTLLLFLPQLVVWHIATGHWLVYAYGQEGFNFLAPHFSDVLFRFYYHGFLPWAPIMILALLGIPLMWRHARAMLPSVVVIFLLHLYIVASWSTWFFGAGYGHRAFIDEFGLLAFGLAALYATATTVPRRIVVAVPALAACAMATVMMIHYWQFTLPAGGASKEQYVQIL
;
A
#
# COMPACT_ATOMS: atom_id res chain seq x y z
N MET A 1 -58.13 14.69 -9.25
CA MET A 1 -56.84 14.51 -9.94
C MET A 1 -55.80 15.24 -9.12
N LEU A 2 -55.38 14.63 -8.01
CA LEU A 2 -54.35 15.18 -7.14
C LEU A 2 -53.00 14.96 -7.82
N LYS A 3 -52.28 16.05 -8.10
CA LYS A 3 -50.90 16.00 -8.54
C LYS A 3 -50.08 15.57 -7.33
N ASP A 4 -49.56 14.34 -7.37
CA ASP A 4 -48.51 13.91 -6.47
C ASP A 4 -47.26 14.75 -6.75
N GLU A 5 -47.03 15.76 -5.92
CA GLU A 5 -45.75 16.42 -5.82
C GLU A 5 -44.72 15.40 -5.35
N VAL A 6 -43.88 14.95 -6.29
CA VAL A 6 -42.66 14.22 -5.98
C VAL A 6 -41.78 15.17 -5.17
N GLN A 7 -41.85 15.05 -3.85
CA GLN A 7 -40.96 15.72 -2.92
C GLN A 7 -39.53 15.22 -3.20
N GLU A 8 -38.70 16.07 -3.80
CA GLU A 8 -37.26 15.83 -3.85
C GLU A 8 -36.75 15.61 -2.41
N PRO A 9 -35.98 14.54 -2.15
CA PRO A 9 -35.45 14.31 -0.82
C PRO A 9 -34.52 15.48 -0.44
N PRO A 10 -34.58 15.94 0.83
CA PRO A 10 -33.77 17.07 1.26
C PRO A 10 -32.29 16.78 1.01
N ALA A 11 -31.57 17.78 0.50
CA ALA A 11 -30.13 17.74 0.28
C ALA A 11 -29.39 17.60 1.63
N GLU A 12 -29.36 16.38 2.17
CA GLU A 12 -28.70 16.07 3.42
C GLU A 12 -27.19 15.99 3.14
N LYS A 13 -26.46 17.02 3.60
CA LYS A 13 -25.02 17.16 3.41
C LYS A 13 -24.28 16.11 4.26
N VAL A 14 -24.12 14.91 3.70
CA VAL A 14 -23.35 13.77 4.26
C VAL A 14 -21.90 14.15 4.59
N VAL A 15 -21.39 15.24 4.01
CA VAL A 15 -20.09 15.85 4.34
C VAL A 15 -20.32 17.36 4.41
N PRO A 16 -20.04 18.05 5.53
CA PRO A 16 -20.20 19.50 5.57
C PRO A 16 -19.28 20.13 4.51
N PRO A 17 -19.77 21.01 3.63
CA PRO A 17 -18.91 21.78 2.75
C PRO A 17 -18.09 22.71 3.62
N ARG A 18 -16.77 22.53 3.67
CA ARG A 18 -15.90 23.49 4.35
C ARG A 18 -15.77 24.74 3.48
N THR A 19 -16.57 25.74 3.82
CA THR A 19 -16.41 27.14 3.43
C THR A 19 -15.21 27.74 4.17
N SER A 20 -14.01 27.59 3.61
CA SER A 20 -13.00 28.63 3.66
C SER A 20 -12.07 28.42 2.49
N VAL A 21 -11.93 29.46 1.65
CA VAL A 21 -10.90 29.51 0.61
C VAL A 21 -9.57 29.39 1.32
N ARG A 22 -9.02 28.17 1.39
CA ARG A 22 -7.69 27.95 1.93
C ARG A 22 -6.74 28.63 0.96
N ARG A 23 -6.01 29.64 1.46
CA ARG A 23 -4.82 30.16 0.78
C ARG A 23 -4.02 29.00 0.21
N PHE A 24 -3.57 29.15 -1.02
CA PHE A 24 -2.65 28.21 -1.65
C PHE A 24 -1.47 28.00 -0.70
N ASP A 25 -1.35 26.78 -0.18
CA ASP A 25 -0.39 26.40 0.85
C ASP A 25 0.43 25.28 0.22
N SER A 26 1.59 25.66 -0.29
CA SER A 26 2.47 24.78 -1.07
C SER A 26 3.27 23.82 -0.19
N ALA A 27 3.23 23.96 1.14
CA ALA A 27 4.05 23.14 2.04
C ALA A 27 3.87 21.63 1.85
N PRO A 28 2.65 21.06 1.70
CA PRO A 28 2.48 19.63 1.43
C PRO A 28 3.08 19.21 0.09
N ALA A 29 2.89 20.02 -0.95
CA ALA A 29 3.43 19.72 -2.28
C ALA A 29 4.97 19.77 -2.28
N LEU A 30 5.56 20.78 -1.63
CA LEU A 30 7.00 20.90 -1.44
C LEU A 30 7.57 19.71 -0.66
N ALA A 31 6.88 19.24 0.38
CA ALA A 31 7.27 18.06 1.12
C ALA A 31 7.32 16.81 0.22
N VAL A 32 6.29 16.58 -0.61
CA VAL A 32 6.29 15.44 -1.54
C VAL A 32 7.36 15.58 -2.62
N VAL A 33 7.60 16.78 -3.17
CA VAL A 33 8.68 17.03 -4.14
C VAL A 33 10.06 16.79 -3.52
N ALA A 34 10.29 17.25 -2.29
CA ALA A 34 11.52 17.00 -1.56
C ALA A 34 11.72 15.50 -1.30
N THR A 35 10.67 14.80 -0.86
CA THR A 35 10.69 13.34 -0.72
C THR A 35 11.00 12.64 -2.04
N ALA A 36 10.41 13.09 -3.15
CA ALA A 36 10.69 12.52 -4.47
C ALA A 36 12.15 12.67 -4.87
N ALA A 37 12.73 13.87 -4.70
CA ALA A 37 14.14 14.11 -4.99
C ALA A 37 15.06 13.21 -4.15
N VAL A 38 14.79 13.09 -2.85
CA VAL A 38 15.56 12.23 -1.93
C VAL A 38 15.38 10.75 -2.27
N ALA A 39 14.16 10.30 -2.59
CA ALA A 39 13.87 8.90 -2.92
C ALA A 39 14.53 8.48 -4.24
N ILE A 40 14.46 9.33 -5.28
CA ILE A 40 15.13 9.08 -6.57
C ILE A 40 16.65 9.05 -6.37
N ALA A 41 17.21 10.02 -5.65
CA ALA A 41 18.64 10.05 -5.38
C ALA A 41 19.10 8.80 -4.60
N ALA A 42 18.35 8.40 -3.56
CA ALA A 42 18.64 7.19 -2.79
C ALA A 42 18.53 5.92 -3.65
N TYR A 43 17.47 5.79 -4.45
CA TYR A 43 17.28 4.64 -5.34
C TYR A 43 18.42 4.50 -6.35
N LEU A 44 18.79 5.60 -7.02
CA LEU A 44 19.91 5.61 -7.96
C LEU A 44 21.24 5.35 -7.25
N TRP A 45 21.43 5.89 -6.04
CA TRP A 45 22.63 5.61 -5.25
C TRP A 45 22.79 4.11 -4.93
N ILE A 46 21.70 3.45 -4.50
CA ILE A 46 21.68 2.03 -4.17
C ILE A 46 21.94 1.17 -5.42
N PHE A 47 21.16 1.38 -6.48
CA PHE A 47 21.16 0.45 -7.61
C PHE A 47 22.01 0.92 -8.80
N ALA A 48 22.05 2.20 -9.15
CA ALA A 48 22.96 2.66 -10.19
C ALA A 48 24.41 2.79 -9.69
N GLY A 49 24.60 3.20 -8.42
CA GLY A 49 25.91 3.34 -7.79
C GLY A 49 26.54 2.02 -7.31
N GLY A 50 25.75 0.94 -7.20
CA GLY A 50 26.24 -0.35 -6.69
C GLY A 50 26.62 -0.31 -5.20
N HIS A 51 26.06 0.64 -4.44
CA HIS A 51 26.37 0.81 -3.03
C HIS A 51 25.47 -0.09 -2.18
N PHE A 52 26.08 -0.72 -1.16
CA PHE A 52 25.49 -1.74 -0.28
C PHE A 52 25.18 -3.09 -0.91
N LEU A 53 24.87 -3.13 -2.21
CA LEU A 53 24.42 -4.34 -2.90
C LEU A 53 25.38 -4.70 -4.03
N ASN A 54 25.91 -5.92 -4.01
CA ASN A 54 26.44 -6.51 -5.24
C ASN A 54 25.23 -6.94 -6.11
N PRO A 55 25.01 -6.34 -7.30
CA PRO A 55 23.85 -6.67 -8.13
C PRO A 55 23.74 -8.15 -8.48
N ALA A 56 24.87 -8.87 -8.54
CA ALA A 56 24.88 -10.30 -8.81
C ALA A 56 24.33 -11.15 -7.65
N THR A 57 24.35 -10.64 -6.41
CA THR A 57 23.88 -11.37 -5.23
C THR A 57 22.64 -10.73 -4.59
N TYR A 58 22.32 -9.49 -4.96
CA TYR A 58 21.18 -8.75 -4.43
C TYR A 58 20.58 -7.82 -5.50
N PRO A 59 19.99 -8.40 -6.57
CA PRO A 59 19.37 -7.66 -7.67
C PRO A 59 18.14 -6.87 -7.22
N VAL A 60 17.67 -5.92 -8.06
CA VAL A 60 16.45 -5.13 -7.75
C VAL A 60 15.25 -6.06 -7.61
N ILE A 61 15.14 -7.01 -8.55
CA ILE A 61 14.08 -8.00 -8.62
C ILE A 61 14.52 -9.22 -7.79
N ARG A 62 13.83 -9.48 -6.67
CA ARG A 62 14.19 -10.56 -5.74
C ARG A 62 13.03 -10.87 -4.80
N SER A 63 13.08 -12.03 -4.13
CA SER A 63 12.07 -12.48 -3.16
C SER A 63 10.66 -12.35 -3.75
N ASP A 64 9.71 -11.79 -3.01
CA ASP A 64 8.30 -11.65 -3.42
C ASP A 64 8.21 -10.87 -4.75
N GLY A 65 9.08 -9.87 -4.92
CA GLY A 65 9.17 -9.07 -6.14
C GLY A 65 9.55 -9.86 -7.39
N ALA A 66 10.29 -10.95 -7.25
CA ALA A 66 10.58 -11.82 -8.39
C ALA A 66 9.31 -12.50 -8.91
N GLY A 67 8.43 -12.94 -8.02
CA GLY A 67 7.15 -13.55 -8.38
C GLY A 67 6.14 -12.58 -8.94
N TYR A 68 5.97 -11.44 -8.28
CA TYR A 68 5.12 -10.36 -8.80
C TYR A 68 5.54 -9.93 -10.21
N TYR A 69 6.84 -9.91 -10.48
CA TYR A 69 7.39 -9.50 -11.77
C TYR A 69 7.33 -10.59 -12.84
N ALA A 70 7.47 -11.87 -12.49
CA ALA A 70 7.65 -12.98 -13.43
C ALA A 70 6.57 -13.08 -14.52
N TYR A 71 5.34 -12.65 -14.23
CA TYR A 71 4.26 -12.54 -15.21
C TYR A 71 4.65 -11.73 -16.46
N LEU A 72 5.38 -10.63 -16.31
CA LEU A 72 5.70 -9.72 -17.41
C LEU A 72 6.61 -10.35 -18.46
N PRO A 73 7.83 -10.83 -18.14
CA PRO A 73 8.68 -11.50 -19.11
C PRO A 73 8.07 -12.80 -19.64
N ALA A 74 7.43 -13.61 -18.79
CA ALA A 74 6.80 -14.86 -19.22
C ALA A 74 5.69 -14.61 -20.26
N TYR A 75 4.84 -13.61 -20.07
CA TYR A 75 3.68 -13.38 -20.92
C TYR A 75 4.02 -12.54 -22.15
N LEU A 76 4.89 -11.52 -21.99
CA LEU A 76 5.15 -10.52 -23.02
C LEU A 76 6.37 -10.81 -23.88
N ILE A 77 7.39 -11.50 -23.34
CA ILE A 77 8.63 -11.82 -24.07
C ILE A 77 8.60 -13.29 -24.50
N GLN A 78 8.36 -14.20 -23.55
CA GLN A 78 8.39 -15.64 -23.81
C GLN A 78 7.10 -16.15 -24.45
N HIS A 79 6.02 -15.36 -24.37
CA HIS A 79 4.67 -15.74 -24.84
C HIS A 79 4.20 -17.08 -24.25
N ASP A 80 4.61 -17.36 -23.01
CA ASP A 80 4.34 -18.60 -22.31
C ASP A 80 3.64 -18.31 -20.97
N PRO A 81 2.29 -18.35 -20.92
CA PRO A 81 1.55 -18.14 -19.69
C PRO A 81 1.63 -19.32 -18.71
N THR A 82 2.26 -20.44 -19.09
CA THR A 82 2.44 -21.64 -18.27
C THR A 82 3.77 -21.66 -17.51
N PHE A 83 4.65 -20.69 -17.77
CA PHE A 83 6.00 -20.52 -17.21
C PHE A 83 6.97 -21.69 -17.48
N HIS A 84 6.68 -22.60 -18.41
CA HIS A 84 7.61 -23.68 -18.78
C HIS A 84 8.91 -23.14 -19.35
N GLN A 85 8.85 -22.16 -20.25
CA GLN A 85 10.03 -21.50 -20.79
C GLN A 85 10.81 -20.75 -19.71
N PHE A 86 10.10 -20.08 -18.80
CA PHE A 86 10.69 -19.33 -17.69
C PHE A 86 11.52 -20.26 -16.79
N VAL A 87 11.00 -21.44 -16.48
CA VAL A 87 11.69 -22.45 -15.67
C VAL A 87 12.81 -23.13 -16.45
N ALA A 88 12.60 -23.45 -17.72
CA ALA A 88 13.63 -24.06 -18.57
C ALA A 88 14.83 -23.12 -18.81
N GLY A 89 14.61 -21.80 -18.75
CA GLY A 89 15.64 -20.76 -18.82
C GLY A 89 16.39 -20.49 -17.50
N ASP A 90 16.44 -21.46 -16.59
CA ASP A 90 17.13 -21.39 -15.29
C ASP A 90 16.60 -20.27 -14.37
N LEU A 91 15.36 -19.80 -14.58
CA LEU A 91 14.70 -18.79 -13.74
C LEU A 91 15.56 -17.53 -13.53
N HIS A 92 16.45 -17.19 -14.47
CA HIS A 92 17.43 -16.11 -14.31
C HIS A 92 18.26 -16.21 -13.00
N GLY A 93 18.57 -17.43 -12.56
CA GLY A 93 19.34 -17.72 -11.35
C GLY A 93 18.52 -17.73 -10.05
N PHE A 94 17.19 -17.55 -10.12
CA PHE A 94 16.30 -17.72 -8.97
C PHE A 94 15.95 -19.20 -8.74
N SER A 95 15.47 -19.52 -7.54
CA SER A 95 14.81 -20.80 -7.26
C SER A 95 13.30 -20.70 -7.49
N LEU A 96 12.65 -21.84 -7.79
CA LEU A 96 11.18 -21.92 -7.88
C LEU A 96 10.51 -21.31 -6.64
N ALA A 97 11.00 -21.67 -5.45
CA ALA A 97 10.46 -21.19 -4.17
C ALA A 97 10.63 -19.66 -3.99
N SER A 98 11.73 -19.08 -4.45
CA SER A 98 11.97 -17.65 -4.34
C SER A 98 11.13 -16.81 -5.29
N VAL A 99 10.79 -17.34 -6.48
CA VAL A 99 9.85 -16.69 -7.40
C VAL A 99 8.41 -16.95 -6.97
N GLY A 100 8.11 -18.08 -6.32
CA GLY A 100 6.75 -18.43 -5.90
C GLY A 100 6.03 -19.39 -6.85
N LEU A 101 6.76 -19.96 -7.80
CA LEU A 101 6.26 -20.95 -8.75
C LEU A 101 6.23 -22.35 -8.13
N SER A 102 5.15 -23.07 -8.42
CA SER A 102 4.97 -24.49 -8.05
C SER A 102 4.35 -25.25 -9.21
N LEU A 103 4.74 -26.50 -9.42
CA LEU A 103 4.17 -27.33 -10.49
C LEU A 103 2.80 -27.87 -10.06
N ASP A 104 1.76 -27.61 -10.85
CA ASP A 104 0.44 -28.20 -10.66
C ASP A 104 0.43 -29.65 -11.19
N PRO A 105 0.09 -30.66 -10.37
CA PRO A 105 0.14 -32.05 -10.79
C PRO A 105 -0.99 -32.44 -11.75
N GLY A 106 -2.06 -31.65 -11.84
CA GLY A 106 -3.21 -31.95 -12.71
C GLY A 106 -2.96 -31.57 -14.16
N THR A 107 -2.45 -30.36 -14.39
CA THR A 107 -2.18 -29.81 -15.73
C THR A 107 -0.72 -29.96 -16.15
N GLY A 108 0.20 -30.08 -15.20
CA GLY A 108 1.64 -30.01 -15.46
C GLY A 108 2.14 -28.60 -15.74
N ASN A 109 1.34 -27.55 -15.53
CA ASN A 109 1.74 -26.15 -15.68
C ASN A 109 2.24 -25.59 -14.34
N TYR A 110 2.96 -24.47 -14.37
CA TYR A 110 3.37 -23.79 -13.14
C TYR A 110 2.32 -22.80 -12.67
N LEU A 111 1.99 -22.91 -11.38
CA LEU A 111 1.17 -21.98 -10.62
C LEU A 111 2.06 -21.01 -9.85
N GLU A 112 1.91 -19.73 -10.14
CA GLU A 112 2.46 -18.64 -9.35
C GLU A 112 1.58 -18.38 -8.12
N LYS A 113 2.20 -18.34 -6.94
CA LYS A 113 1.49 -18.11 -5.67
C LYS A 113 1.03 -16.68 -5.51
N TYR A 114 1.78 -15.73 -6.06
CA TYR A 114 1.48 -14.31 -5.96
C TYR A 114 0.47 -13.88 -7.05
N PRO A 115 -0.55 -13.09 -6.71
CA PRO A 115 -1.46 -12.55 -7.72
C PRO A 115 -0.81 -11.62 -8.76
N ILE A 116 -1.42 -11.52 -9.95
CA ILE A 116 -0.91 -10.74 -11.10
C ILE A 116 -1.00 -9.21 -10.92
N GLY A 117 -1.65 -8.70 -9.87
CA GLY A 117 -1.97 -7.27 -9.77
C GLY A 117 -0.77 -6.34 -9.76
N GLU A 118 0.33 -6.73 -9.10
CA GLU A 118 1.54 -5.92 -9.09
C GLU A 118 2.23 -5.90 -10.46
N ALA A 119 2.23 -7.01 -11.20
CA ALA A 119 2.69 -7.05 -12.59
C ALA A 119 1.97 -6.02 -13.46
N VAL A 120 0.64 -5.89 -13.30
CA VAL A 120 -0.17 -4.90 -14.02
C VAL A 120 0.28 -3.47 -13.70
N MET A 121 0.64 -3.19 -12.44
CA MET A 121 1.14 -1.87 -12.03
C MET A 121 2.58 -1.61 -12.48
N LEU A 122 3.40 -2.66 -12.58
CA LEU A 122 4.78 -2.61 -13.06
C LEU A 122 4.88 -2.50 -14.59
N LEU A 123 3.85 -2.92 -15.33
CA LEU A 123 3.82 -2.92 -16.80
C LEU A 123 4.39 -1.67 -17.48
N PRO A 124 4.00 -0.42 -17.13
CA PRO A 124 4.57 0.76 -17.79
C PRO A 124 6.08 0.90 -17.58
N PHE A 125 6.59 0.49 -16.42
CA PHE A 125 8.02 0.56 -16.08
C PHE A 125 8.81 -0.53 -16.80
N PHE A 126 8.25 -1.74 -16.86
CA PHE A 126 8.77 -2.85 -17.65
C PHE A 126 8.91 -2.47 -19.13
N LEU A 127 7.86 -1.93 -19.75
CA LEU A 127 7.88 -1.57 -21.16
C LEU A 127 8.92 -0.49 -21.47
N VAL A 128 9.06 0.52 -20.60
CA VAL A 128 10.09 1.56 -20.74
C VAL A 128 11.49 0.96 -20.63
N GLY A 129 11.74 0.13 -19.61
CA GLY A 129 13.04 -0.54 -19.43
C GLY A 129 13.40 -1.43 -20.61
N HIS A 130 12.46 -2.25 -21.05
CA HIS A 130 12.61 -3.18 -22.16
C HIS A 130 12.89 -2.45 -23.48
N PHE A 131 12.16 -1.38 -23.76
CA PHE A 131 12.41 -0.55 -24.94
C PHE A 131 13.80 0.09 -24.91
N ILE A 132 14.23 0.63 -23.77
CA ILE A 132 15.57 1.22 -23.63
C ILE A 132 16.64 0.15 -23.83
N ALA A 133 16.48 -1.05 -23.26
CA ALA A 133 17.41 -2.16 -23.42
C ALA A 133 17.57 -2.55 -24.89
N MET A 134 16.46 -2.74 -25.61
CA MET A 134 16.48 -3.01 -27.06
C MET A 134 17.15 -1.90 -27.86
N ALA A 135 16.79 -0.63 -27.60
CA ALA A 135 17.36 0.51 -28.31
C ALA A 135 18.86 0.69 -28.05
N ALA A 136 19.34 0.29 -26.88
CA ALA A 136 20.75 0.32 -26.50
C ALA A 136 21.54 -0.94 -26.93
N GLY A 137 20.88 -1.92 -27.60
CA GLY A 137 21.49 -3.19 -27.98
C GLY A 137 21.93 -4.05 -26.78
N GLN A 138 21.34 -3.82 -25.60
CA GLN A 138 21.55 -4.63 -24.41
C GLN A 138 20.64 -5.87 -24.44
N PRO A 139 20.92 -6.93 -23.65
CA PRO A 139 19.95 -7.99 -23.43
C PRO A 139 18.59 -7.39 -23.02
N ALA A 140 17.51 -7.87 -23.60
CA ALA A 140 16.15 -7.41 -23.35
C ALA A 140 15.27 -8.63 -23.07
N ASP A 141 15.61 -9.36 -22.00
CA ASP A 141 14.95 -10.58 -21.56
C ASP A 141 14.02 -10.33 -20.36
N GLY A 142 13.85 -9.06 -19.96
CA GLY A 142 13.12 -8.64 -18.78
C GLY A 142 13.98 -8.55 -17.52
N TYR A 143 15.22 -9.02 -17.53
CA TYR A 143 16.10 -9.08 -16.35
C TYR A 143 17.45 -8.38 -16.57
N SER A 144 17.64 -7.71 -17.70
CA SER A 144 18.81 -6.87 -17.88
C SER A 144 18.86 -5.76 -16.83
N ARG A 145 20.05 -5.23 -16.58
CA ARG A 145 20.23 -4.20 -15.54
C ARG A 145 19.36 -2.96 -15.76
N ILE A 146 19.15 -2.57 -17.03
CA ILE A 146 18.30 -1.43 -17.38
C ILE A 146 16.84 -1.73 -17.07
N GLU A 147 16.36 -2.94 -17.40
CA GLU A 147 15.00 -3.39 -17.13
C GLU A 147 14.73 -3.47 -15.62
N GLU A 148 15.66 -4.05 -14.85
CA GLU A 148 15.56 -4.11 -13.39
C GLU A 148 15.45 -2.71 -12.73
N ILE A 149 16.33 -1.78 -13.13
CA ILE A 149 16.34 -0.42 -12.61
C ILE A 149 15.05 0.31 -13.01
N ALA A 150 14.58 0.12 -14.25
CA ALA A 150 13.33 0.71 -14.69
C ALA A 150 12.14 0.17 -13.89
N ALA A 151 12.06 -1.15 -13.69
CA ALA A 151 11.00 -1.80 -12.92
C ALA A 151 10.96 -1.30 -11.47
N GLY A 152 12.09 -1.25 -10.78
CA GLY A 152 12.15 -0.78 -9.39
C GLY A 152 11.82 0.71 -9.20
N LEU A 153 11.96 1.55 -10.24
CA LEU A 153 11.43 2.92 -10.19
C LEU A 153 9.91 2.95 -10.00
N GLY A 154 9.19 1.87 -10.32
CA GLY A 154 7.77 1.71 -10.04
C GLY A 154 7.45 1.95 -8.57
N GLY A 155 8.17 1.32 -7.64
CA GLY A 155 7.97 1.49 -6.20
C GLY A 155 8.17 2.93 -5.74
N VAL A 156 9.18 3.62 -6.29
CA VAL A 156 9.44 5.05 -6.01
C VAL A 156 8.25 5.88 -6.49
N VAL A 157 7.83 5.69 -7.74
CA VAL A 157 6.75 6.49 -8.35
C VAL A 157 5.43 6.28 -7.62
N TYR A 158 5.03 5.04 -7.33
CA TYR A 158 3.77 4.79 -6.64
C TYR A 158 3.79 5.28 -5.18
N MET A 159 4.92 5.20 -4.47
CA MET A 159 5.05 5.86 -3.16
C MET A 159 4.77 7.37 -3.26
N ILE A 160 5.41 8.06 -4.23
CA ILE A 160 5.24 9.50 -4.42
C ILE A 160 3.80 9.85 -4.84
N LEU A 161 3.20 9.10 -5.75
CA LEU A 161 1.81 9.27 -6.15
C LEU A 161 0.85 9.08 -4.97
N GLY A 162 1.09 8.08 -4.11
CA GLY A 162 0.32 7.84 -2.90
C GLY A 162 0.36 9.04 -1.95
N LEU A 163 1.56 9.58 -1.68
CA LEU A 163 1.74 10.77 -0.86
C LEU A 163 1.04 11.99 -1.47
N TRP A 164 1.18 12.19 -2.79
CA TRP A 164 0.58 13.31 -3.50
C TRP A 164 -0.94 13.28 -3.43
N VAL A 165 -1.53 12.12 -3.68
CA VAL A 165 -2.98 11.91 -3.60
C VAL A 165 -3.49 12.14 -2.18
N LEU A 166 -2.74 11.69 -1.17
CA LEU A 166 -3.11 11.81 0.25
C LEU A 166 -3.16 13.27 0.75
N ILE A 167 -2.49 14.21 0.08
CA ILE A 167 -2.59 15.65 0.38
C ILE A 167 -4.05 16.10 0.37
N GLY A 168 -4.83 15.69 -0.64
CA GLY A 168 -6.23 16.10 -0.80
C GLY A 168 -7.10 15.72 0.40
N PRO A 169 -7.21 14.42 0.73
CA PRO A 169 -7.91 13.95 1.93
C PRO A 169 -7.45 14.59 3.23
N LEU A 170 -6.14 14.68 3.50
CA LEU A 170 -5.63 15.29 4.74
C LEU A 170 -5.99 16.78 4.83
N ARG A 171 -5.89 17.52 3.71
CA ARG A 171 -6.25 18.94 3.63
C ARG A 171 -7.74 19.20 3.78
N ARG A 172 -8.62 18.20 3.78
CA ARG A 172 -10.01 18.39 4.21
C ARG A 172 -10.10 18.70 5.70
N TYR A 173 -9.20 18.16 6.51
CA TYR A 173 -9.27 18.21 7.97
C TYR A 173 -8.20 19.10 8.60
N PHE A 174 -6.96 19.10 8.06
CA PHE A 174 -5.77 19.67 8.71
C PHE A 174 -5.12 20.79 7.90
N SER A 175 -4.32 21.67 8.52
CA SER A 175 -3.55 22.71 7.82
C SER A 175 -2.41 22.12 6.99
N GLY A 176 -1.74 22.94 6.17
CA GLY A 176 -0.73 22.45 5.22
C GLY A 176 0.57 22.11 5.91
N PRO A 177 1.05 22.90 6.88
CA PRO A 177 2.16 22.48 7.72
C PRO A 177 1.90 21.14 8.43
N VAL A 178 0.70 20.94 8.99
CA VAL A 178 0.34 19.66 9.61
C VAL A 178 0.35 18.52 8.59
N THR A 179 -0.24 18.74 7.42
CA THR A 179 -0.24 17.75 6.34
C THR A 179 1.18 17.41 5.87
N ALA A 180 2.02 18.43 5.64
CA ALA A 180 3.41 18.27 5.23
C ALA A 180 4.23 17.48 6.26
N LEU A 181 4.13 17.84 7.55
CA LEU A 181 4.78 17.11 8.63
C LEU A 181 4.31 15.66 8.71
N THR A 182 2.99 15.42 8.63
CA THR A 182 2.45 14.05 8.62
C THR A 182 3.02 13.23 7.47
N LEU A 183 3.06 13.77 6.24
CA LEU A 183 3.60 13.06 5.07
C LEU A 183 5.10 12.76 5.23
N LEU A 184 5.89 13.71 5.70
CA LEU A 184 7.32 13.47 5.97
C LEU A 184 7.51 12.40 7.06
N SER A 185 6.73 12.48 8.14
CA SER A 185 6.85 11.57 9.27
C SER A 185 6.44 10.13 8.95
N ILE A 186 5.42 9.89 8.12
CA ILE A 186 5.09 8.51 7.69
C ILE A 186 6.13 7.92 6.74
N VAL A 187 6.81 8.76 5.95
CA VAL A 187 7.87 8.32 5.03
C VAL A 187 9.12 7.91 5.80
N PHE A 188 9.61 8.78 6.69
CA PHE A 188 10.91 8.60 7.35
C PHE A 188 10.83 8.00 8.76
N GLY A 189 9.64 7.96 9.38
CA GLY A 189 9.42 7.42 10.73
C GLY A 189 8.90 5.99 10.80
N ALA A 190 8.72 5.37 9.63
CA ALA A 190 8.29 3.99 9.46
C ALA A 190 9.11 3.34 8.34
N ASN A 191 8.58 2.31 7.70
CA ASN A 191 9.23 1.55 6.63
C ASN A 191 8.78 1.97 5.22
N LEU A 192 7.96 3.01 5.04
CA LEU A 192 7.48 3.41 3.70
C LEU A 192 8.61 3.81 2.75
N PHE A 193 9.61 4.59 3.23
CA PHE A 193 10.75 4.96 2.39
C PHE A 193 11.57 3.73 1.96
N HIS A 194 11.72 2.74 2.84
CA HIS A 194 12.43 1.50 2.56
C HIS A 194 11.79 0.72 1.40
N TYR A 195 10.48 0.47 1.47
CA TYR A 195 9.74 -0.25 0.43
C TYR A 195 9.45 0.62 -0.81
N GLY A 196 9.66 1.93 -0.72
CA GLY A 196 9.63 2.82 -1.89
C GLY A 196 10.94 2.88 -2.64
N THR A 197 12.05 2.42 -2.06
CA THR A 197 13.40 2.57 -2.64
C THR A 197 14.12 1.23 -2.70
N PHE A 198 14.59 0.72 -1.57
CA PHE A 198 15.42 -0.48 -1.48
C PHE A 198 14.66 -1.77 -1.81
N ASP A 199 13.52 -2.03 -1.15
CA ASP A 199 12.62 -3.16 -1.42
C ASP A 199 11.45 -2.71 -2.31
N SER A 200 11.77 -1.98 -3.39
CA SER A 200 10.80 -1.32 -4.29
C SER A 200 9.93 -2.24 -5.14
N MET A 201 10.31 -3.52 -5.25
CA MET A 201 9.58 -4.56 -5.96
C MET A 201 8.58 -5.33 -5.06
N PHE A 202 8.28 -4.83 -3.85
CA PHE A 202 7.25 -5.42 -3.00
C PHE A 202 5.92 -4.66 -3.14
N SER A 203 4.81 -5.39 -3.08
CA SER A 203 3.42 -4.92 -3.26
C SER A 203 2.94 -3.76 -2.37
N HIS A 204 3.71 -3.38 -1.36
CA HIS A 204 3.28 -2.48 -0.30
C HIS A 204 3.11 -1.03 -0.73
N THR A 205 4.03 -0.48 -1.51
CA THR A 205 3.93 0.93 -1.96
C THR A 205 2.87 1.13 -3.04
N TYR A 206 2.70 0.13 -3.89
CA TYR A 206 1.59 0.01 -4.84
C TYR A 206 0.24 0.02 -4.12
N SER A 207 0.11 -0.81 -3.07
CA SER A 207 -1.09 -0.88 -2.24
C SER A 207 -1.34 0.42 -1.47
N PHE A 208 -0.31 1.02 -0.88
CA PHE A 208 -0.40 2.33 -0.23
C PHE A 208 -0.97 3.41 -1.18
N PHE A 209 -0.50 3.46 -2.43
CA PHE A 209 -1.05 4.36 -3.44
C PHE A 209 -2.54 4.10 -3.71
N LEU A 210 -2.90 2.83 -3.96
CA LEU A 210 -4.28 2.45 -4.25
C LEU A 210 -5.23 2.76 -3.08
N VAL A 211 -4.79 2.51 -1.85
CA VAL A 211 -5.55 2.85 -0.64
C VAL A 211 -5.66 4.38 -0.48
N ALA A 212 -4.59 5.14 -0.68
CA ALA A 212 -4.65 6.60 -0.64
C ALA A 212 -5.62 7.17 -1.70
N LEU A 213 -5.61 6.60 -2.91
CA LEU A 213 -6.52 6.93 -4.00
C LEU A 213 -7.96 6.55 -3.67
N LEU A 214 -8.18 5.38 -3.06
CA LEU A 214 -9.50 4.96 -2.60
C LEU A 214 -10.06 5.92 -1.53
N ILE A 215 -9.24 6.39 -0.59
CA ILE A 215 -9.65 7.42 0.39
C ILE A 215 -10.07 8.70 -0.33
N ALA A 216 -9.32 9.16 -1.33
CA ALA A 216 -9.66 10.35 -2.11
C ALA A 216 -10.95 10.18 -2.93
N LEU A 217 -11.12 9.02 -3.56
CA LEU A 217 -12.31 8.68 -4.34
C LEU A 217 -13.56 8.51 -3.46
N ALA A 218 -13.42 7.92 -2.26
CA ALA A 218 -14.52 7.78 -1.30
C ALA A 218 -15.06 9.16 -0.88
N HIS A 219 -14.18 10.13 -0.58
CA HIS A 219 -14.62 11.51 -0.33
C HIS A 219 -15.33 12.10 -1.54
N ARG A 220 -14.74 11.99 -2.74
CA ARG A 220 -15.33 12.51 -3.99
C ARG A 220 -16.68 11.88 -4.30
N PHE A 221 -16.87 10.59 -4.00
CA PHE A 221 -18.10 9.86 -4.22
C PHE A 221 -19.24 10.48 -3.43
N TYR A 222 -19.04 10.74 -2.13
CA TYR A 222 -20.04 11.37 -1.28
C TYR A 222 -20.22 12.87 -1.55
N GLU A 223 -19.14 13.61 -1.79
CA GLU A 223 -19.19 15.04 -2.13
C GLU A 223 -20.01 15.32 -3.39
N ARG A 224 -19.99 14.40 -4.36
CA ARG A 224 -20.69 14.53 -5.65
C ARG A 224 -21.93 13.64 -5.77
N GLN A 225 -22.47 13.14 -4.66
CA GLN A 225 -23.71 12.34 -4.65
C GLN A 225 -23.67 11.06 -5.52
N GLY A 226 -22.50 10.42 -5.58
CA GLY A 226 -22.27 9.13 -6.21
C GLY A 226 -22.27 9.16 -7.74
N PRO A 227 -21.41 9.96 -8.41
CA PRO A 227 -21.35 9.98 -9.86
C PRO A 227 -20.82 8.63 -10.38
N ILE A 228 -21.39 8.12 -11.47
CA ILE A 228 -21.04 6.82 -12.04
C ILE A 228 -19.56 6.70 -12.39
N SER A 229 -18.92 7.79 -12.83
CA SER A 229 -17.50 7.82 -13.13
C SER A 229 -16.64 7.61 -11.88
N THR A 230 -17.00 8.19 -10.74
CA THR A 230 -16.30 7.92 -9.48
C THR A 230 -16.57 6.49 -9.01
N ALA A 231 -17.79 5.96 -9.20
CA ALA A 231 -18.12 4.56 -8.89
C ALA A 231 -17.25 3.59 -9.71
N ALA A 232 -17.13 3.82 -11.02
CA ALA A 232 -16.27 3.02 -11.90
C ALA A 232 -14.80 3.13 -11.51
N LEU A 233 -14.31 4.32 -11.17
CA LEU A 233 -12.94 4.50 -10.67
C LEU A 233 -12.70 3.81 -9.33
N ILE A 234 -13.68 3.81 -8.42
CA ILE A 234 -13.60 3.03 -7.17
C ILE A 234 -13.50 1.55 -7.49
N GLY A 235 -14.32 1.04 -8.41
CA GLY A 235 -14.26 -0.36 -8.83
C GLY A 235 -12.93 -0.73 -9.47
N LEU A 236 -12.37 0.15 -10.31
CA LEU A 236 -11.04 -0.02 -10.92
C LEU A 236 -9.95 -0.11 -9.85
N VAL A 237 -9.92 0.86 -8.92
CA VAL A 237 -8.93 0.91 -7.83
C VAL A 237 -9.08 -0.28 -6.89
N MET A 238 -10.30 -0.67 -6.53
CA MET A 238 -10.55 -1.85 -5.69
C MET A 238 -10.16 -3.14 -6.40
N GLY A 239 -10.47 -3.28 -7.69
CA GLY A 239 -10.10 -4.45 -8.49
C GLY A 239 -8.59 -4.64 -8.54
N ILE A 240 -7.84 -3.57 -8.85
CA ILE A 240 -6.37 -3.61 -8.86
C ILE A 240 -5.84 -3.85 -7.43
N ASN A 241 -6.40 -3.21 -6.40
CA ASN A 241 -5.91 -3.35 -5.02
C ASN A 241 -6.06 -4.78 -4.49
N VAL A 242 -7.21 -5.42 -4.76
CA VAL A 242 -7.45 -6.83 -4.41
C VAL A 242 -6.59 -7.77 -5.27
N LEU A 243 -6.36 -7.43 -6.54
CA LEU A 243 -5.41 -8.16 -7.39
C LEU A 243 -3.97 -8.03 -6.91
N VAL A 244 -3.57 -6.90 -6.33
CA VAL A 244 -2.22 -6.74 -5.77
C VAL A 244 -2.13 -7.55 -4.49
N ARG A 245 -3.11 -7.40 -3.59
CA ARG A 245 -3.17 -8.10 -2.30
C ARG A 245 -4.63 -8.42 -1.94
N PRO A 246 -5.04 -9.70 -1.92
CA PRO A 246 -6.44 -10.07 -1.64
C PRO A 246 -6.97 -9.58 -0.28
N ALA A 247 -6.09 -9.49 0.73
CA ALA A 247 -6.43 -8.94 2.05
C ALA A 247 -6.93 -7.48 1.99
N ASN A 248 -6.57 -6.73 0.94
CA ASN A 248 -6.92 -5.33 0.77
C ASN A 248 -8.41 -5.12 0.41
N VAL A 249 -9.18 -6.19 0.24
CA VAL A 249 -10.65 -6.11 0.16
C VAL A 249 -11.26 -5.35 1.35
N VAL A 250 -10.61 -5.41 2.52
CA VAL A 250 -11.03 -4.72 3.75
C VAL A 250 -11.13 -3.19 3.57
N PHE A 251 -10.30 -2.59 2.71
CA PHE A 251 -10.32 -1.15 2.47
C PHE A 251 -11.59 -0.70 1.73
N GLY A 252 -12.32 -1.61 1.08
CA GLY A 252 -13.64 -1.34 0.50
C GLY A 252 -14.65 -0.85 1.53
N LEU A 253 -14.44 -1.17 2.82
CA LEU A 253 -15.23 -0.64 3.93
C LEU A 253 -15.18 0.89 4.03
N LEU A 254 -14.20 1.57 3.41
CA LEU A 254 -14.19 3.04 3.30
C LEU A 254 -15.46 3.58 2.66
N ILE A 255 -15.99 2.89 1.64
CA ILE A 255 -17.23 3.30 1.00
C ILE A 255 -18.36 3.27 2.03
N VAL A 256 -18.45 2.26 2.88
CA VAL A 256 -19.52 2.20 3.88
C VAL A 256 -19.26 3.14 5.06
N LEU A 257 -18.07 3.13 5.65
CA LEU A 257 -17.79 3.72 6.97
C LEU A 257 -17.49 5.22 6.97
N LEU A 258 -17.01 5.78 5.85
CA LEU A 258 -16.56 7.17 5.80
C LEU A 258 -17.67 8.13 6.22
N GLY A 259 -17.49 8.93 7.27
CA GLY A 259 -18.47 9.90 7.75
C GLY A 259 -19.52 9.35 8.73
N ILE A 260 -19.49 8.06 9.09
CA ILE A 260 -20.47 7.47 10.02
C ILE A 260 -20.09 7.78 11.48
N THR A 261 -20.51 8.92 12.00
CA THR A 261 -20.19 9.31 13.39
C THR A 261 -21.21 8.89 14.45
N GLY A 262 -22.26 8.16 14.05
CA GLY A 262 -23.36 7.76 14.91
C GLY A 262 -24.48 7.02 14.16
N ARG A 263 -25.51 6.59 14.89
CA ARG A 263 -26.66 5.86 14.35
C ARG A 263 -27.44 6.61 13.26
N PRO A 264 -27.68 7.93 13.36
CA PRO A 264 -28.37 8.66 12.30
C PRO A 264 -27.59 8.60 10.97
N GLN A 265 -26.29 8.91 10.99
CA GLN A 265 -25.45 8.91 9.80
C GLN A 265 -25.35 7.51 9.16
N LEU A 266 -25.39 6.44 9.96
CA LEU A 266 -25.47 5.07 9.44
C LEU A 266 -26.78 4.83 8.68
N ARG A 267 -27.91 5.27 9.23
CA ARG A 267 -29.22 5.15 8.55
C ARG A 267 -29.24 5.93 7.24
N ASP A 268 -28.71 7.15 7.24
CA ASP A 268 -28.66 8.00 6.05
C ASP A 268 -27.72 7.40 5.01
N ARG A 269 -26.59 6.81 5.44
CA ARG A 269 -25.67 6.08 4.56
C ARG A 269 -26.36 4.88 3.91
N LEU A 270 -27.02 4.03 4.69
CA LEU A 270 -27.71 2.86 4.16
C LEU A 270 -28.83 3.26 3.21
N ARG A 271 -29.59 4.31 3.53
CA ARG A 271 -30.61 4.88 2.64
C ARG A 271 -29.98 5.43 1.35
N PHE A 272 -28.89 6.18 1.44
CA PHE A 272 -28.21 6.71 0.25
C PHE A 272 -27.75 5.58 -0.68
N LEU A 273 -27.12 4.55 -0.12
CA LEU A 273 -26.63 3.40 -0.87
C LEU A 273 -27.77 2.56 -1.46
N SER A 274 -28.90 2.43 -0.76
CA SER A 274 -30.08 1.73 -1.29
C SER A 274 -30.73 2.48 -2.46
N HIS A 275 -30.62 3.82 -2.52
CA HIS A 275 -31.05 4.62 -3.68
C HIS A 275 -29.97 4.74 -4.77
N ARG A 276 -28.81 4.11 -4.57
CA ARG A 276 -27.64 4.13 -5.48
C ARG A 276 -27.10 2.72 -5.71
N VAL A 277 -27.97 1.72 -5.71
CA VAL A 277 -27.61 0.31 -5.95
C VAL A 277 -26.94 0.16 -7.31
N ASP A 278 -27.37 0.93 -8.31
CA ASP A 278 -26.72 1.02 -9.62
C ASP A 278 -25.23 1.37 -9.51
N ARG A 279 -24.85 2.30 -8.61
CA ARG A 279 -23.44 2.65 -8.37
C ARG A 279 -22.66 1.55 -7.69
N LEU A 280 -23.30 0.82 -6.76
CA LEU A 280 -22.70 -0.34 -6.12
C LEU A 280 -22.47 -1.49 -7.11
N LEU A 281 -23.43 -1.73 -8.01
CA LEU A 281 -23.30 -2.70 -9.10
C LEU A 281 -22.18 -2.31 -10.06
N VAL A 282 -22.01 -1.02 -10.37
CA VAL A 282 -20.87 -0.54 -11.17
C VAL A 282 -19.55 -0.79 -10.45
N ILE A 283 -19.45 -0.48 -9.15
CA ILE A 283 -18.24 -0.76 -8.36
C ILE A 283 -17.91 -2.26 -8.38
N ALA A 284 -18.89 -3.11 -8.08
CA ALA A 284 -18.72 -4.56 -8.06
C ALA A 284 -18.39 -5.12 -9.44
N GLY A 285 -19.11 -4.71 -10.49
CA GLY A 285 -18.92 -5.17 -11.85
C GLY A 285 -17.55 -4.80 -12.41
N VAL A 286 -17.09 -3.57 -12.18
CA VAL A 286 -15.73 -3.16 -12.58
C VAL A 286 -14.68 -3.87 -11.74
N THR A 287 -14.87 -4.03 -10.43
CA THR A 287 -13.94 -4.78 -9.57
C THR A 287 -13.76 -6.21 -10.08
N LEU A 288 -14.88 -6.90 -10.39
CA LEU A 288 -14.87 -8.26 -10.93
C LEU A 288 -14.24 -8.34 -12.32
N LEU A 289 -14.55 -7.38 -13.21
CA LEU A 289 -13.96 -7.30 -14.54
C LEU A 289 -12.43 -7.22 -14.45
N LEU A 290 -11.93 -6.37 -13.54
CA LEU A 290 -10.49 -6.23 -13.32
C LEU A 290 -9.87 -7.47 -12.68
N PHE A 291 -10.64 -8.26 -11.91
CA PHE A 291 -10.16 -9.50 -11.31
C PHE A 291 -10.09 -10.68 -12.31
N LEU A 292 -10.78 -10.59 -13.48
CA LEU A 292 -10.82 -11.67 -14.48
C LEU A 292 -9.45 -12.20 -14.92
N PRO A 293 -8.41 -11.37 -15.17
CA PRO A 293 -7.09 -11.87 -15.55
C PRO A 293 -6.53 -12.86 -14.53
N GLN A 294 -6.77 -12.66 -13.22
CA GLN A 294 -6.34 -13.61 -12.19
C GLN A 294 -7.06 -14.96 -12.32
N LEU A 295 -8.36 -14.94 -12.62
CA LEU A 295 -9.13 -16.17 -12.83
C LEU A 295 -8.61 -16.95 -14.04
N VAL A 296 -8.23 -16.23 -15.11
CA VAL A 296 -7.64 -16.83 -16.31
C VAL A 296 -6.27 -17.44 -16.00
N VAL A 297 -5.40 -16.72 -15.26
CA VAL A 297 -4.10 -17.24 -14.82
C VAL A 297 -4.27 -18.56 -14.05
N TRP A 298 -5.19 -18.60 -13.09
CA TRP A 298 -5.47 -19.82 -12.32
C TRP A 298 -6.00 -20.95 -13.20
N HIS A 299 -6.89 -20.66 -14.14
CA HIS A 299 -7.44 -21.67 -15.03
C HIS A 299 -6.39 -22.22 -16.00
N ILE A 300 -5.46 -21.40 -16.50
CA ILE A 300 -4.33 -21.86 -17.31
C ILE A 300 -3.41 -22.75 -16.47
N ALA A 301 -3.08 -22.34 -15.25
CA ALA A 301 -2.13 -23.04 -14.41
C ALA A 301 -2.67 -24.34 -13.79
N THR A 302 -3.99 -24.48 -13.59
CA THR A 302 -4.57 -25.59 -12.81
C THR A 302 -5.83 -26.20 -13.39
N GLY A 303 -6.42 -25.61 -14.44
CA GLY A 303 -7.75 -25.97 -14.95
C GLY A 303 -8.93 -25.48 -14.09
N HIS A 304 -8.67 -24.77 -12.98
CA HIS A 304 -9.69 -24.29 -12.06
C HIS A 304 -9.76 -22.76 -12.03
N TRP A 305 -10.98 -22.22 -11.93
CA TRP A 305 -11.21 -20.76 -11.91
C TRP A 305 -10.93 -20.11 -10.55
N LEU A 306 -10.93 -20.88 -9.46
CA LEU A 306 -10.64 -20.41 -8.10
C LEU A 306 -9.63 -21.34 -7.45
N VAL A 307 -8.48 -20.79 -7.06
CA VAL A 307 -7.34 -21.56 -6.56
C VAL A 307 -6.76 -20.89 -5.32
N TYR A 308 -6.44 -21.69 -4.31
CA TYR A 308 -5.67 -21.25 -3.16
C TYR A 308 -4.18 -21.55 -3.39
N ALA A 309 -3.44 -20.56 -3.90
CA ALA A 309 -2.06 -20.76 -4.36
C ALA A 309 -1.00 -20.70 -3.25
N TYR A 310 -1.39 -20.37 -2.01
CA TYR A 310 -0.49 -20.29 -0.85
C TYR A 310 -0.22 -21.64 -0.15
N GLY A 311 -0.77 -22.73 -0.70
CA GLY A 311 -0.46 -24.10 -0.26
C GLY A 311 -0.77 -24.36 1.20
N GLN A 312 0.26 -24.54 2.03
CA GLN A 312 0.16 -24.86 3.46
C GLN A 312 0.06 -23.63 4.37
N GLU A 313 0.31 -22.42 3.83
CA GLU A 313 0.02 -21.20 4.59
C GLU A 313 -1.50 -21.04 4.73
N GLY A 314 -1.96 -20.30 5.74
CA GLY A 314 -3.39 -20.17 6.00
C GLY A 314 -3.72 -19.26 7.17
N PHE A 315 -5.00 -19.21 7.55
CA PHE A 315 -5.45 -18.38 8.67
C PHE A 315 -5.86 -19.23 9.87
N ASN A 316 -5.35 -18.86 11.05
CA ASN A 316 -5.86 -19.29 12.35
C ASN A 316 -6.52 -18.11 13.07
N PHE A 317 -7.79 -17.86 12.73
CA PHE A 317 -8.60 -16.78 13.29
C PHE A 317 -8.91 -16.93 14.79
N LEU A 318 -8.71 -18.11 15.37
CA LEU A 318 -8.97 -18.40 16.79
C LEU A 318 -7.74 -18.17 17.67
N ALA A 319 -6.54 -18.13 17.10
CA ALA A 319 -5.29 -17.87 17.82
C ALA A 319 -4.44 -16.79 17.12
N PRO A 320 -4.93 -15.54 17.04
CA PRO A 320 -4.19 -14.45 16.40
C PRO A 320 -2.97 -13.99 17.22
N HIS A 321 -1.85 -13.77 16.53
CA HIS A 321 -0.55 -13.34 17.06
C HIS A 321 -0.46 -11.82 17.33
N PHE A 322 -1.47 -11.22 17.97
CA PHE A 322 -1.53 -9.75 18.14
C PHE A 322 -0.29 -9.15 18.82
N SER A 323 0.16 -9.75 19.92
CA SER A 323 1.32 -9.23 20.66
C SER A 323 2.61 -9.35 19.85
N ASP A 324 2.76 -10.45 19.10
CA ASP A 324 3.95 -10.66 18.28
C ASP A 324 4.00 -9.64 17.13
N VAL A 325 2.88 -9.47 16.43
CA VAL A 325 2.73 -8.52 15.32
C VAL A 325 2.98 -7.08 15.78
N LEU A 326 2.54 -6.69 16.98
CA LEU A 326 2.66 -5.30 17.43
C LEU A 326 4.02 -4.97 18.07
N PHE A 327 4.60 -5.87 18.86
CA PHE A 327 5.65 -5.51 19.82
C PHE A 327 6.96 -6.31 19.70
N ARG A 328 6.99 -7.40 18.94
CA ARG A 328 8.18 -8.26 18.90
C ARG A 328 9.33 -7.58 18.16
N PHE A 329 10.56 -7.70 18.67
CA PHE A 329 11.75 -7.18 17.98
C PHE A 329 12.22 -8.12 16.88
N TYR A 330 12.44 -9.39 17.23
CA TYR A 330 12.79 -10.44 16.30
C TYR A 330 11.56 -10.78 15.44
N TYR A 331 11.72 -10.79 14.12
CA TYR A 331 10.66 -10.70 13.11
C TYR A 331 9.88 -9.37 13.02
N HIS A 332 10.52 -8.25 13.39
CA HIS A 332 10.11 -6.90 12.95
C HIS A 332 8.68 -6.48 13.28
N GLY A 333 8.26 -6.57 14.55
CA GLY A 333 6.95 -6.10 15.00
C GLY A 333 6.68 -4.63 14.65
N PHE A 334 5.41 -4.28 14.53
CA PHE A 334 4.95 -3.03 13.94
C PHE A 334 5.47 -1.79 14.68
N LEU A 335 5.34 -1.73 16.01
CA LEU A 335 5.63 -0.51 16.77
C LEU A 335 7.11 -0.27 17.07
N PRO A 336 7.93 -1.28 17.41
CA PRO A 336 9.37 -1.08 17.59
C PRO A 336 10.05 -0.59 16.32
N TRP A 337 9.63 -1.10 15.15
CA TRP A 337 10.27 -0.80 13.87
C TRP A 337 9.61 0.34 13.08
N ALA A 338 8.44 0.83 13.54
CA ALA A 338 7.81 2.04 13.04
C ALA A 338 7.36 2.93 14.21
N PRO A 339 8.29 3.49 15.01
CA PRO A 339 7.97 4.22 16.23
C PRO A 339 7.06 5.43 15.99
N ILE A 340 7.04 6.01 14.77
CA ILE A 340 6.09 7.09 14.44
C ILE A 340 4.63 6.61 14.50
N MET A 341 4.38 5.32 14.29
CA MET A 341 3.04 4.74 14.33
C MET A 341 2.49 4.69 15.76
N ILE A 342 3.35 4.71 16.79
CA ILE A 342 2.91 4.94 18.18
C ILE A 342 2.21 6.29 18.28
N LEU A 343 2.80 7.35 17.70
CA LEU A 343 2.20 8.69 17.67
C LEU A 343 0.93 8.72 16.82
N ALA A 344 0.90 7.98 15.71
CA ALA A 344 -0.31 7.85 14.89
C ALA A 344 -1.47 7.22 15.67
N LEU A 345 -1.22 6.13 16.39
CA LEU A 345 -2.21 5.44 17.23
C LEU A 345 -2.67 6.31 18.42
N LEU A 346 -1.75 6.99 19.10
CA LEU A 346 -2.08 7.97 20.16
C LEU A 346 -2.91 9.15 19.63
N GLY A 347 -2.78 9.46 18.34
CA GLY A 347 -3.55 10.49 17.67
C GLY A 347 -4.98 10.08 17.28
N ILE A 348 -5.30 8.77 17.24
CA ILE A 348 -6.64 8.28 16.86
C ILE A 348 -7.74 8.89 17.75
N PRO A 349 -7.67 8.87 19.10
CA PRO A 349 -8.69 9.51 19.93
C PRO A 349 -8.88 11.01 19.64
N LEU A 350 -7.80 11.71 19.27
CA LEU A 350 -7.82 13.14 18.96
C LEU A 350 -8.53 13.45 17.63
N MET A 351 -8.67 12.45 16.75
CA MET A 351 -9.46 12.59 15.52
C MET A 351 -10.92 12.94 15.82
N TRP A 352 -11.46 12.62 17.01
CA TRP A 352 -12.80 13.05 17.41
C TRP A 352 -13.00 14.57 17.29
N ARG A 353 -11.95 15.35 17.54
CA ARG A 353 -11.97 16.82 17.46
C ARG A 353 -11.58 17.36 16.09
N HIS A 354 -10.69 16.68 15.38
CA HIS A 354 -10.07 17.23 14.16
C HIS A 354 -10.53 16.58 12.85
N ALA A 355 -10.88 15.28 12.87
CA ALA A 355 -11.22 14.47 11.71
C ALA A 355 -12.30 13.42 12.01
N ARG A 356 -13.36 13.83 12.73
CA ARG A 356 -14.38 12.92 13.27
C ARG A 356 -15.01 12.00 12.22
N ALA A 357 -15.18 12.50 11.00
CA ALA A 357 -15.73 11.74 9.87
C ALA A 357 -14.85 10.54 9.47
N MET A 358 -13.52 10.63 9.64
CA MET A 358 -12.58 9.55 9.29
C MET A 358 -12.40 8.52 10.41
N LEU A 359 -12.67 8.90 11.66
CA LEU A 359 -12.37 8.08 12.84
C LEU A 359 -12.92 6.64 12.77
N PRO A 360 -14.21 6.40 12.44
CA PRO A 360 -14.73 5.05 12.33
C PRO A 360 -14.01 4.22 11.26
N SER A 361 -13.74 4.81 10.09
CA SER A 361 -13.02 4.14 9.02
C SER A 361 -11.61 3.75 9.45
N VAL A 362 -10.87 4.67 10.08
CA VAL A 362 -9.52 4.39 10.57
C VAL A 362 -9.52 3.28 11.62
N VAL A 363 -10.39 3.37 12.63
CA VAL A 363 -10.42 2.38 13.73
C VAL A 363 -10.86 1.00 13.25
N VAL A 364 -11.98 0.91 12.53
CA VAL A 364 -12.54 -0.39 12.13
C VAL A 364 -11.64 -1.09 11.12
N ILE A 365 -11.13 -0.36 10.13
CA ILE A 365 -10.27 -0.96 9.10
C ILE A 365 -8.94 -1.40 9.72
N PHE A 366 -8.29 -0.53 10.53
CA PHE A 366 -7.05 -0.88 11.23
C PHE A 366 -7.20 -2.13 12.10
N LEU A 367 -8.26 -2.20 12.92
CA LEU A 367 -8.46 -3.36 13.80
C LEU A 367 -8.76 -4.64 13.02
N LEU A 368 -9.54 -4.55 11.94
CA LEU A 368 -9.87 -5.71 11.11
C LEU A 368 -8.65 -6.19 10.32
N HIS A 369 -7.87 -5.27 9.75
CA HIS A 369 -6.64 -5.60 9.05
C HIS A 369 -5.58 -6.16 10.00
N LEU A 370 -5.39 -5.55 11.18
CA LEU A 370 -4.55 -6.11 12.27
C LEU A 370 -4.99 -7.53 12.62
N TYR A 371 -6.29 -7.79 12.73
CA TYR A 371 -6.81 -9.13 13.00
C TYR A 371 -6.49 -10.12 11.87
N ILE A 372 -6.68 -9.73 10.61
CA ILE A 372 -6.33 -10.57 9.44
C ILE A 372 -4.83 -10.88 9.44
N VAL A 373 -3.97 -9.86 9.58
CA VAL A 373 -2.52 -9.99 9.63
C VAL A 373 -2.06 -10.88 10.78
N ALA A 374 -2.61 -10.68 11.98
CA ALA A 374 -2.29 -11.48 13.15
C ALA A 374 -2.80 -12.92 13.07
N SER A 375 -3.82 -13.18 12.26
CA SER A 375 -4.38 -14.52 12.06
C SER A 375 -3.65 -15.32 10.97
N TRP A 376 -2.77 -14.70 10.18
CA TRP A 376 -2.02 -15.40 9.12
C TRP A 376 -0.93 -16.30 9.71
N SER A 377 -0.72 -17.48 9.14
CA SER A 377 0.30 -18.45 9.57
C SER A 377 1.70 -17.86 9.56
N THR A 378 1.96 -16.97 8.60
CA THR A 378 3.21 -16.21 8.46
C THR A 378 3.00 -14.79 8.97
N TRP A 379 2.49 -14.62 10.20
CA TRP A 379 2.16 -13.32 10.81
C TRP A 379 3.32 -12.31 10.82
N PHE A 380 4.57 -12.79 10.71
CA PHE A 380 5.78 -11.98 10.63
C PHE A 380 6.12 -11.47 9.22
N PHE A 381 5.46 -11.98 8.18
CA PHE A 381 5.68 -11.56 6.79
C PHE A 381 7.14 -11.70 6.33
N GLY A 382 7.83 -12.77 6.76
CA GLY A 382 9.19 -13.09 6.31
C GLY A 382 10.26 -12.07 6.74
N ALA A 383 11.37 -12.05 5.99
CA ALA A 383 12.43 -11.07 6.18
C ALA A 383 12.08 -9.75 5.48
N GLY A 384 12.35 -8.61 6.12
CA GLY A 384 12.06 -7.27 5.60
C GLY A 384 12.29 -6.19 6.65
N TYR A 385 12.34 -4.91 6.30
CA TYR A 385 12.50 -3.85 7.30
C TYR A 385 11.15 -3.44 7.93
N GLY A 386 10.97 -3.68 9.22
CA GLY A 386 9.71 -3.41 9.92
C GLY A 386 8.53 -4.29 9.46
N HIS A 387 7.37 -4.15 10.10
CA HIS A 387 6.20 -4.96 9.73
C HIS A 387 5.56 -4.43 8.45
N ARG A 388 5.87 -5.08 7.33
CA ARG A 388 5.50 -4.59 5.99
C ARG A 388 4.03 -4.66 5.67
N ALA A 389 3.27 -5.54 6.33
CA ALA A 389 1.84 -5.69 6.09
C ALA A 389 1.05 -4.40 6.34
N PHE A 390 1.50 -3.53 7.26
CA PHE A 390 0.78 -2.31 7.63
C PHE A 390 1.00 -1.10 6.72
N ILE A 391 1.94 -1.17 5.77
CA ILE A 391 2.26 -0.05 4.89
C ILE A 391 1.04 0.41 4.10
N ASP A 392 0.23 -0.55 3.67
CA ASP A 392 -1.05 -0.37 2.99
C ASP A 392 -1.99 0.58 3.78
N GLU A 393 -1.92 0.56 5.12
CA GLU A 393 -2.76 1.34 6.03
C GLU A 393 -2.20 2.72 6.39
N PHE A 394 -0.97 3.06 5.97
CA PHE A 394 -0.35 4.32 6.38
C PHE A 394 -1.15 5.54 5.93
N GLY A 395 -1.89 5.43 4.82
CA GLY A 395 -2.83 6.46 4.39
C GLY A 395 -3.96 6.73 5.41
N LEU A 396 -4.45 5.71 6.11
CA LEU A 396 -5.46 5.82 7.16
C LEU A 396 -4.84 6.29 8.48
N LEU A 397 -3.72 5.69 8.89
CA LEU A 397 -3.03 6.05 10.14
C LEU A 397 -2.47 7.48 10.11
N ALA A 398 -2.18 8.02 8.92
CA ALA A 398 -1.82 9.42 8.73
C ALA A 398 -2.84 10.40 9.34
N PHE A 399 -4.14 10.07 9.36
CA PHE A 399 -5.15 10.92 9.97
C PHE A 399 -5.02 10.99 11.50
N GLY A 400 -4.63 9.89 12.15
CA GLY A 400 -4.31 9.86 13.57
C GLY A 400 -3.10 10.74 13.86
N LEU A 401 -2.01 10.54 13.12
CA LEU A 401 -0.79 11.34 13.28
C LEU A 401 -1.04 12.84 13.05
N ALA A 402 -1.79 13.19 12.01
CA ALA A 402 -2.17 14.57 11.72
C ALA A 402 -3.06 15.18 12.81
N ALA A 403 -3.95 14.39 13.42
CA ALA A 403 -4.75 14.84 14.55
C ALA A 403 -3.91 15.15 15.78
N LEU A 404 -2.88 14.34 16.08
CA LEU A 404 -1.93 14.64 17.13
C LEU A 404 -1.18 15.96 16.85
N TYR A 405 -0.62 16.11 15.64
CA TYR A 405 0.11 17.31 15.23
C TYR A 405 -0.77 18.57 15.27
N ALA A 406 -2.06 18.45 14.95
CA ALA A 406 -3.00 19.56 15.01
C ALA A 406 -3.25 20.10 16.45
N THR A 407 -2.96 19.31 17.50
CA THR A 407 -3.10 19.76 18.89
C THR A 407 -1.94 20.64 19.37
N ALA A 408 -0.83 20.66 18.64
CA ALA A 408 0.39 21.38 18.96
C ALA A 408 0.28 22.90 18.65
N THR A 409 -0.67 23.56 19.30
CA THR A 409 -0.98 24.98 19.06
C THR A 409 -0.05 25.95 19.79
N THR A 410 0.54 25.53 20.91
CA THR A 410 1.48 26.32 21.72
C THR A 410 2.91 25.81 21.58
N VAL A 411 3.92 26.64 21.85
CA VAL A 411 5.34 26.25 21.78
C VAL A 411 5.66 25.02 22.64
N PRO A 412 5.23 24.92 23.92
CA PRO A 412 5.50 23.72 24.72
C PRO A 412 4.87 22.45 24.13
N ARG A 413 3.64 22.53 23.62
CA ARG A 413 2.98 21.38 22.99
C ARG A 413 3.66 20.98 21.67
N ARG A 414 4.17 21.96 20.91
CA ARG A 414 4.99 21.69 19.72
C ARG A 414 6.25 20.93 20.08
N ILE A 415 6.95 21.30 21.14
CA ILE A 415 8.15 20.58 21.59
C ILE A 415 7.78 19.14 22.01
N VAL A 416 6.72 18.97 22.82
CA VAL A 416 6.26 17.66 23.30
C VAL A 416 5.88 16.71 22.15
N VAL A 417 5.38 17.23 21.03
CA VAL A 417 5.01 16.41 19.87
C VAL A 417 6.15 16.26 18.87
N ALA A 418 6.91 17.32 18.62
CA ALA A 418 7.96 17.34 17.61
C ALA A 418 9.19 16.54 18.05
N VAL A 419 9.60 16.60 19.31
CA VAL A 419 10.78 15.86 19.79
C VAL A 419 10.60 14.35 19.63
N PRO A 420 9.51 13.71 20.10
CA PRO A 420 9.28 12.29 19.87
C PRO A 420 9.14 11.94 18.38
N ALA A 421 8.49 12.81 17.59
CA ALA A 421 8.34 12.56 16.15
C ALA A 421 9.68 12.58 15.41
N LEU A 422 10.55 13.56 15.72
CA LEU A 422 11.88 13.66 15.15
C LEU A 422 12.77 12.51 15.62
N ALA A 423 12.71 12.14 16.90
CA ALA A 423 13.41 10.98 17.43
C ALA A 423 12.98 9.69 16.74
N ALA A 424 11.66 9.49 16.55
CA ALA A 424 11.12 8.34 15.82
C ALA A 424 11.58 8.30 14.36
N CYS A 425 11.60 9.44 13.66
CA CYS A 425 12.11 9.53 12.29
C CYS A 425 13.62 9.26 12.20
N ALA A 426 14.41 9.82 13.11
CA ALA A 426 15.85 9.59 13.17
C ALA A 426 16.14 8.11 13.45
N MET A 427 15.50 7.53 14.46
CA MET A 427 15.59 6.11 14.83
C MET A 427 15.25 5.21 13.63
N ALA A 428 14.10 5.40 12.99
CA ALA A 428 13.71 4.60 11.85
C ALA A 428 14.66 4.77 10.65
N THR A 429 15.22 5.97 10.44
CA THR A 429 16.17 6.21 9.35
C THR A 429 17.52 5.52 9.64
N VAL A 430 18.03 5.61 10.87
CA VAL A 430 19.28 4.96 11.29
C VAL A 430 19.15 3.44 11.17
N MET A 431 18.09 2.85 11.74
CA MET A 431 17.85 1.41 11.64
C MET A 431 17.69 0.95 10.19
N MET A 432 17.01 1.72 9.34
CA MET A 432 16.89 1.42 7.91
C MET A 432 18.26 1.39 7.21
N ILE A 433 19.13 2.36 7.49
CA ILE A 433 20.50 2.39 6.91
C ILE A 433 21.31 1.18 7.38
N HIS A 434 21.23 0.83 8.66
CA HIS A 434 21.90 -0.36 9.20
C HIS A 434 21.37 -1.66 8.57
N TYR A 435 20.08 -1.71 8.27
CA TYR A 435 19.47 -2.81 7.52
C TYR A 435 20.01 -2.87 6.08
N TRP A 436 20.08 -1.74 5.37
CA TRP A 436 20.65 -1.67 4.02
C TRP A 436 22.12 -2.09 3.98
N GLN A 437 22.87 -1.81 5.05
CA GLN A 437 24.27 -2.20 5.22
C GLN A 437 24.46 -3.67 5.65
N PHE A 438 23.38 -4.44 5.81
CA PHE A 438 23.41 -5.81 6.35
C PHE A 438 24.05 -5.95 7.74
N THR A 439 24.15 -4.84 8.49
CA THR A 439 24.58 -4.85 9.90
C THR A 439 23.43 -5.25 10.82
N LEU A 440 22.19 -5.02 10.36
CA LEU A 440 20.98 -5.59 10.95
C LEU A 440 20.55 -6.83 10.17
N PRO A 441 20.24 -7.96 10.85
CA PRO A 441 19.77 -9.17 10.18
C PRO A 441 18.43 -8.97 9.47
N ALA A 442 18.28 -9.59 8.30
CA ALA A 442 17.08 -9.46 7.47
C ALA A 442 15.80 -10.01 8.16
N GLY A 443 15.92 -11.06 8.97
CA GLY A 443 14.82 -11.63 9.78
C GLY A 443 14.53 -10.90 11.08
N GLY A 444 15.27 -9.82 11.37
CA GLY A 444 15.10 -9.01 12.57
C GLY A 444 16.24 -9.18 13.55
N ALA A 445 16.41 -8.15 14.38
CA ALA A 445 17.38 -8.12 15.45
C ALA A 445 16.77 -8.66 16.74
N SER A 446 17.60 -9.28 17.59
CA SER A 446 17.26 -9.41 19.01
C SER A 446 17.07 -8.02 19.61
N LYS A 447 16.39 -7.93 20.75
CA LYS A 447 16.23 -6.65 21.45
C LYS A 447 17.59 -6.02 21.78
N GLU A 448 18.55 -6.85 22.19
CA GLU A 448 19.90 -6.44 22.56
C GLU A 448 20.65 -5.87 21.35
N GLN A 449 20.61 -6.56 20.22
CA GLN A 449 21.20 -6.06 18.96
C GLN A 449 20.56 -4.75 18.50
N TYR A 450 19.24 -4.67 18.59
CA TYR A 450 18.49 -3.47 18.21
C TYR A 450 18.88 -2.26 19.07
N VAL A 451 18.98 -2.46 20.38
CA VAL A 451 19.38 -1.41 21.34
C VAL A 451 20.87 -1.07 21.22
N GLN A 452 21.74 -2.00 20.83
CA GLN A 452 23.17 -1.71 20.64
C GLN A 452 23.45 -0.77 19.46
N ILE A 453 22.56 -0.72 18.47
CA ILE A 453 22.71 0.13 17.28
C ILE A 453 22.09 1.52 17.52
N LEU A 454 21.09 1.62 18.39
CA LEU A 454 20.47 2.89 18.81
C LEU A 454 21.32 3.64 19.82
#